data_AF-A0A7K2VC11-F1
#
_entry.id   AF-A0A7K2VC11-F1
#
_cell.length_a   1.000
_cell.length_b   1.000
_cell.length_c   1.000
_cell.angle_alpha   90.00
_cell.angle_beta   90.00
_cell.angle_gamma   90.00
#
_symmetry.space_group_name_H-M   'P 1'
#
loop_
_entity.id
_entity.type
_entity.pdbx_description
1 polymer ?
#
loop_
_entity_poly.entity_id
_entity_poly.type
_entity_poly.pdbx_seq_one_letter_code
_entity_poly.pdbx_strand_id
1 'polypeptide(L)'
;MAEPSYLTAVRESYDTVAVDYVERVPPPAAMDPLSRAMLAGFAEFHRTLAPGGYLLWGDYVGDERLEPTRGYGRPVSYESYLLPVDGVAGLLEQAGLVVTARLEQEPGGRLNRPHACLLARKPPRAAAASAARRQGTGAR
;
A
#
# COMPACT_ATOMS: atom_id res chain seq x y z
N MET A 1 2.90 -10.46 -39.21
CA MET A 1 2.01 -9.34 -38.86
C MET A 1 2.78 -8.49 -37.86
N ALA A 2 3.12 -7.24 -38.19
CA ALA A 2 3.95 -6.39 -37.33
C ALA A 2 3.11 -5.86 -36.16
N GLU A 3 3.73 -5.74 -34.98
CA GLU A 3 3.08 -5.20 -33.79
C GLU A 3 2.73 -3.71 -34.01
N PRO A 4 1.53 -3.25 -33.60
CA PRO A 4 1.15 -1.84 -33.72
C PRO A 4 2.08 -0.94 -32.91
N SER A 5 2.57 0.14 -33.51
CA SER A 5 3.56 1.06 -32.90
C SER A 5 3.14 1.67 -31.55
N TYR A 6 1.84 1.77 -31.27
CA TYR A 6 1.36 2.27 -29.98
C TYR A 6 1.62 1.29 -28.83
N LEU A 7 1.64 -0.02 -29.08
CA LEU A 7 1.92 -1.02 -28.05
C LEU A 7 3.39 -0.98 -27.64
N THR A 8 4.30 -0.75 -28.60
CA THR A 8 5.73 -0.53 -28.33
C THR A 8 5.95 0.73 -27.50
N ALA A 9 5.31 1.85 -27.86
CA ALA A 9 5.42 3.10 -27.12
C ALA A 9 4.86 3.01 -25.69
N VAL A 10 3.73 2.31 -25.51
CA VAL A 10 3.16 2.04 -24.18
C VAL A 10 4.10 1.17 -23.35
N ARG A 11 4.71 0.15 -23.96
CA ARG A 11 5.65 -0.74 -23.27
C ARG A 11 6.93 -0.03 -22.85
N GLU A 12 7.52 0.77 -23.72
CA GLU A 12 8.70 1.60 -23.38
C GLU A 12 8.37 2.59 -22.25
N SER A 13 7.18 3.22 -22.29
CA SER A 13 6.73 4.09 -21.20
C SER A 13 6.57 3.34 -19.88
N TYR A 14 6.08 2.11 -19.91
CA TYR A 14 5.91 1.28 -18.71
C TYR A 14 7.25 0.77 -18.18
N ASP A 15 8.11 0.26 -19.05
CA ASP A 15 9.43 -0.27 -18.70
C ASP A 15 10.32 0.82 -18.09
N THR A 16 10.17 2.08 -18.54
CA THR A 16 10.87 3.24 -17.96
C THR A 16 10.52 3.47 -16.50
N VAL A 17 9.23 3.36 -16.12
CA VAL A 17 8.78 3.63 -14.74
C VAL A 17 8.76 2.37 -13.86
N ALA A 18 8.80 1.18 -14.47
CA ALA A 18 8.75 -0.10 -13.76
C ALA A 18 10.02 -0.36 -12.94
N VAL A 19 11.18 0.14 -13.38
CA VAL A 19 12.46 -0.04 -12.67
C VAL A 19 12.46 0.72 -11.33
N ASP A 20 11.89 1.93 -11.31
CA ASP A 20 11.82 2.77 -10.10
C ASP A 20 10.84 2.22 -9.04
N TYR A 21 9.97 1.29 -9.42
CA TYR A 21 8.98 0.70 -8.52
C TYR A 21 9.63 -0.13 -7.41
N VAL A 22 10.77 -0.77 -7.69
CA VAL A 22 11.46 -1.67 -6.76
C VAL A 22 12.31 -0.91 -5.74
N GLU A 23 12.79 0.28 -6.08
CA GLU A 23 13.69 1.06 -5.21
C GLU A 23 12.96 1.91 -4.16
N ARG A 24 11.65 2.05 -4.27
CA ARG A 24 10.87 3.02 -3.49
C ARG A 24 10.59 2.64 -2.04
N VAL A 25 10.78 1.38 -1.65
CA VAL A 25 10.52 0.92 -0.29
C VAL A 25 11.77 0.30 0.32
N PRO A 26 12.45 1.01 1.23
CA PRO A 26 13.63 0.49 1.90
C PRO A 26 13.33 -0.86 2.59
N PRO A 27 14.29 -1.78 2.66
CA PRO A 27 14.11 -2.98 3.48
C PRO A 27 13.87 -2.58 4.94
N PRO A 28 13.14 -3.38 5.75
CA PRO A 28 12.76 -3.02 7.12
C PRO A 28 13.92 -2.54 8.02
N ALA A 29 15.13 -3.07 7.79
CA ALA A 29 16.35 -2.70 8.51
C ALA A 29 16.88 -1.29 8.19
N ALA A 30 16.57 -0.75 7.01
CA ALA A 30 16.97 0.57 6.54
C ALA A 30 15.86 1.63 6.72
N MET A 31 14.69 1.24 7.23
CA MET A 31 13.57 2.17 7.46
C MET A 31 13.77 3.04 8.70
N ASP A 32 13.27 4.27 8.62
CA ASP A 32 13.10 5.13 9.78
C ASP A 32 12.14 4.49 10.82
N PRO A 33 12.18 4.95 12.09
CA PRO A 33 11.38 4.35 13.15
C PRO A 33 9.86 4.36 12.90
N LEU A 34 9.32 5.41 12.25
CA LEU A 34 7.88 5.53 12.00
C LEU A 34 7.47 4.52 10.92
N SER A 35 8.17 4.47 9.80
CA SER A 35 7.91 3.50 8.73
C SER A 35 7.98 2.05 9.24
N ARG A 36 8.94 1.76 10.12
CA ARG A 36 9.07 0.43 10.75
C ARG A 36 7.89 0.10 11.67
N ALA A 37 7.43 1.06 12.47
CA ALA A 37 6.28 0.88 13.34
C ALA A 37 4.98 0.69 12.52
N MET A 38 4.83 1.43 11.42
CA MET A 38 3.72 1.28 10.49
C MET A 38 3.72 -0.09 9.83
N LEU A 39 4.88 -0.57 9.35
CA LEU A 39 5.03 -1.91 8.79
C LEU A 39 4.57 -2.98 9.78
N ALA A 40 5.01 -2.88 11.05
CA ALA A 40 4.58 -3.80 12.10
C ALA A 40 3.06 -3.74 12.33
N GLY A 41 2.46 -2.55 12.34
CA GLY A 41 1.00 -2.39 12.44
C GLY A 41 0.26 -3.06 11.28
N PHE A 42 0.71 -2.84 10.03
CA PHE A 42 0.12 -3.48 8.86
C PHE A 42 0.30 -5.00 8.85
N ALA A 43 1.44 -5.52 9.32
CA ALA A 43 1.65 -6.95 9.48
C ALA A 43 0.66 -7.56 10.49
N GLU A 44 0.32 -6.83 11.56
CA GLU A 44 -0.71 -7.25 12.51
C GLU A 44 -2.13 -7.22 11.90
N PHE A 45 -2.44 -6.23 11.07
CA PHE A 45 -3.68 -6.27 10.27
C PHE A 45 -3.71 -7.48 9.33
N HIS A 46 -2.62 -7.74 8.62
CA HIS A 46 -2.52 -8.92 7.75
C HIS A 46 -2.71 -10.22 8.54
N ARG A 47 -2.11 -10.35 9.72
CA ARG A 47 -2.26 -11.53 10.59
C ARG A 47 -3.72 -11.74 11.02
N THR A 48 -4.43 -10.67 11.38
CA THR A 48 -5.77 -10.72 11.99
C THR A 48 -6.91 -10.77 10.99
N LEU A 49 -6.77 -10.17 9.80
CA LEU A 49 -7.78 -10.21 8.76
C LEU A 49 -8.07 -11.64 8.31
N ALA A 50 -9.35 -11.95 8.08
CA ALA A 50 -9.73 -13.18 7.38
C ALA A 50 -9.15 -13.17 5.94
N PRO A 51 -8.81 -14.32 5.35
CA PRO A 51 -8.37 -14.37 3.97
C PRO A 51 -9.41 -13.72 3.03
N GLY A 52 -8.98 -12.79 2.18
CA GLY A 52 -9.87 -12.01 1.33
C GLY A 52 -10.48 -10.76 1.98
N GLY A 53 -10.25 -10.51 3.27
CA GLY A 53 -10.72 -9.33 4.00
C GLY A 53 -9.97 -8.05 3.62
N TYR A 54 -10.56 -6.89 3.94
CA TYR A 54 -10.07 -5.57 3.54
C TYR A 54 -9.64 -4.71 4.73
N LEU A 55 -8.62 -3.88 4.51
CA LEU A 55 -8.19 -2.77 5.33
C LEU A 55 -8.41 -1.48 4.52
N LEU A 56 -9.14 -0.52 5.09
CA LEU A 56 -9.17 0.85 4.59
C LEU A 56 -8.24 1.69 5.46
N TRP A 57 -7.20 2.24 4.85
CA TRP A 57 -6.30 3.21 5.48
C TRP A 57 -6.54 4.59 4.85
N GLY A 58 -6.56 5.65 5.64
CA GLY A 58 -6.64 7.01 5.11
C GLY A 58 -6.09 8.04 6.07
N ASP A 59 -5.36 9.00 5.52
CA ASP A 59 -4.69 10.07 6.26
C ASP A 59 -4.42 11.28 5.34
N TYR A 60 -3.91 12.37 5.93
CA TYR A 60 -3.27 13.43 5.17
C TYR A 60 -1.94 12.94 4.60
N VAL A 61 -1.67 13.32 3.36
CA VAL A 61 -0.49 12.87 2.62
C VAL A 61 0.39 14.05 2.22
N GLY A 62 1.68 13.78 2.05
CA GLY A 62 2.71 14.77 1.76
C GLY A 62 4.09 14.21 2.07
N ASP A 63 5.11 15.06 2.11
CA ASP A 63 6.49 14.70 2.47
C ASP A 63 7.05 15.67 3.52
N GLU A 64 6.18 16.05 4.46
CA GLU A 64 6.46 17.11 5.43
C GLU A 64 6.42 16.56 6.86
N ARG A 65 7.39 16.98 7.67
CA ARG A 65 7.34 16.87 9.12
C ARG A 65 6.91 18.20 9.72
N LEU A 66 5.83 18.17 10.48
CA LEU A 66 5.24 19.32 11.16
C LEU A 66 5.55 19.24 12.65
N GLU A 67 5.70 20.39 13.28
CA GLU A 67 5.91 20.52 14.73
C GLU A 67 4.81 21.41 15.32
N PRO A 68 3.56 20.92 15.48
CA PRO A 68 2.47 21.74 15.96
C PRO A 68 2.73 22.25 17.38
N THR A 69 2.51 23.56 17.58
CA THR A 69 2.54 24.20 18.90
C THR A 69 1.13 24.42 19.47
N ARG A 70 0.10 24.27 18.63
CA ARG A 70 -1.32 24.27 19.01
C ARG A 70 -2.07 23.15 18.29
N GLY A 71 -2.90 22.43 19.03
CA GLY A 71 -3.76 21.35 18.53
C GLY A 71 -4.94 21.13 19.48
N TYR A 72 -6.12 20.78 18.95
CA TYR A 72 -7.33 20.52 19.76
C TYR A 72 -7.71 21.66 20.73
N GLY A 73 -7.44 22.91 20.35
CA GLY A 73 -7.69 24.09 21.20
C GLY A 73 -6.73 24.25 22.38
N ARG A 74 -5.61 23.52 22.42
CA ARG A 74 -4.63 23.51 23.52
C ARG A 74 -3.20 23.70 22.99
N PRO A 75 -2.27 24.22 23.81
CA PRO A 75 -0.83 24.09 23.53
C PRO A 75 -0.44 22.62 23.46
N VAL A 76 0.37 22.25 22.48
CA VAL A 76 0.87 20.89 22.26
C VAL A 76 2.34 20.93 21.83
N SER A 77 3.02 19.80 21.95
CA SER A 77 4.39 19.62 21.45
C SER A 77 4.54 18.17 21.01
N TYR A 78 4.41 17.93 19.71
CA TYR A 78 4.66 16.64 19.07
C TYR A 78 5.09 16.86 17.62
N GLU A 79 5.67 15.84 17.01
CA GLU A 79 5.93 15.82 15.58
C GLU A 79 4.77 15.10 14.87
N SER A 80 4.31 15.66 13.76
CA SER A 80 3.29 15.08 12.88
C SER A 80 3.88 14.90 11.49
N TYR A 81 3.69 13.73 10.91
CA TYR A 81 4.30 13.35 9.65
C TYR A 81 3.21 13.25 8.59
N LEU A 82 3.32 14.02 7.52
CA LEU A 82 2.58 13.78 6.29
C LEU A 82 3.34 12.71 5.52
N LEU A 83 2.67 11.62 5.19
CA LEU A 83 3.32 10.45 4.64
C LEU A 83 3.14 10.40 3.12
N PRO A 84 4.21 10.08 2.36
CA PRO A 84 4.09 9.85 0.93
C PRO A 84 3.19 8.64 0.71
N VAL A 85 2.09 8.82 -0.01
CA VAL A 85 1.10 7.76 -0.27
C VAL A 85 1.72 6.53 -0.95
N ASP A 86 2.73 6.75 -1.81
CA ASP A 86 3.49 5.67 -2.46
C ASP A 86 4.29 4.85 -1.43
N GLY A 87 4.89 5.52 -0.43
CA GLY A 87 5.60 4.85 0.66
C GLY A 87 4.65 4.02 1.53
N VAL A 88 3.45 4.53 1.81
CA VAL A 88 2.44 3.79 2.57
C VAL A 88 1.88 2.59 1.79
N ALA A 89 1.65 2.75 0.48
CA ALA A 89 1.27 1.64 -0.39
C ALA A 89 2.33 0.53 -0.39
N GLY A 90 3.60 0.90 -0.51
CA GLY A 90 4.72 -0.02 -0.42
C GLY A 90 4.80 -0.76 0.93
N LEU A 91 4.52 -0.07 2.03
CA LEU A 91 4.46 -0.67 3.37
C LEU A 91 3.32 -1.70 3.51
N LEU A 92 2.15 -1.42 2.93
CA LEU A 92 1.03 -2.37 2.90
C LEU A 92 1.40 -3.63 2.10
N GLU A 93 2.06 -3.46 0.96
CA GLU A 93 2.53 -4.55 0.11
C GLU A 93 3.60 -5.40 0.80
N GLN A 94 4.57 -4.77 1.46
CA GLN A 94 5.57 -5.47 2.29
C GLN A 94 4.93 -6.26 3.44
N ALA A 95 3.81 -5.78 3.99
CA ALA A 95 3.03 -6.50 5.00
C ALA A 95 2.19 -7.67 4.43
N GLY A 96 2.18 -7.88 3.12
CA GLY A 96 1.42 -8.94 2.44
C GLY A 96 -0.02 -8.57 2.11
N LEU A 97 -0.36 -7.28 2.14
CA LEU A 97 -1.67 -6.76 1.71
C LEU A 97 -1.57 -6.23 0.28
N VAL A 98 -2.58 -6.51 -0.54
CA VAL A 98 -2.64 -6.03 -1.93
C VAL A 98 -3.46 -4.75 -1.98
N VAL A 99 -2.89 -3.63 -2.42
CA VAL A 99 -3.65 -2.40 -2.64
C VAL A 99 -4.57 -2.60 -3.85
N THR A 100 -5.87 -2.46 -3.65
CA THR A 100 -6.93 -2.72 -4.64
C THR A 100 -7.59 -1.45 -5.16
N ALA A 101 -7.55 -0.37 -4.39
CA ALA A 101 -8.00 0.94 -4.81
C ALA A 101 -7.20 2.02 -4.10
N ARG A 102 -7.04 3.16 -4.79
CA ARG A 102 -6.39 4.37 -4.29
C ARG A 102 -7.25 5.56 -4.67
N LEU A 103 -7.50 6.42 -3.70
CA LEU A 103 -8.13 7.71 -3.89
C LEU A 103 -7.21 8.77 -3.31
N GLU A 104 -6.81 9.74 -4.12
CA GLU A 104 -6.08 10.93 -3.69
C GLU A 104 -6.92 12.16 -3.98
N GLN A 105 -6.90 13.09 -3.05
CA GLN A 105 -7.73 14.28 -3.11
C GLN A 105 -6.93 15.50 -2.70
N GLU A 106 -7.02 16.53 -3.53
CA GLU A 106 -6.52 17.86 -3.24
C GLU A 106 -7.29 18.51 -2.08
N PRO A 107 -6.71 19.52 -1.40
CA PRO A 107 -7.43 20.32 -0.42
C PRO A 107 -8.78 20.79 -0.95
N GLY A 108 -9.85 20.54 -0.20
CA GLY A 108 -11.21 20.83 -0.64
C GLY A 108 -12.25 20.61 0.45
N GLY A 109 -13.22 21.53 0.53
CA GLY A 109 -14.31 21.45 1.49
C GLY A 109 -13.84 21.55 2.94
N ARG A 110 -14.05 20.49 3.73
CA ARG A 110 -13.70 20.44 5.16
C ARG A 110 -12.23 20.09 5.43
N LEU A 111 -11.53 19.52 4.46
CA LEU A 111 -10.14 19.08 4.59
C LEU A 111 -9.26 20.08 3.84
N ASN A 112 -8.40 20.77 4.57
CA ASN A 112 -7.56 21.85 4.04
C ASN A 112 -6.16 21.36 3.63
N ARG A 113 -5.97 20.06 3.46
CA ARG A 113 -4.71 19.40 3.12
C ARG A 113 -4.95 18.25 2.13
N PRO A 114 -3.95 17.90 1.30
CA PRO A 114 -4.02 16.69 0.50
C PRO A 114 -4.25 15.47 1.39
N HIS A 115 -5.11 14.56 0.95
CA HIS A 115 -5.41 13.34 1.70
C HIS A 115 -5.62 12.18 0.74
N ALA A 116 -5.33 10.98 1.24
CA ALA A 116 -5.51 9.76 0.46
C ALA A 116 -6.20 8.68 1.27
N CYS A 117 -6.89 7.80 0.55
CA CYS A 117 -7.40 6.54 1.06
C CYS A 117 -6.86 5.38 0.21
N LEU A 118 -6.32 4.37 0.87
CA LEU A 118 -5.89 3.11 0.27
C LEU A 118 -6.79 1.98 0.77
N LEU A 119 -7.42 1.25 -0.16
CA LEU A 119 -8.14 0.02 0.14
C LEU A 119 -7.23 -1.17 -0.15
N ALA A 120 -6.75 -1.83 0.89
CA ALA A 120 -5.88 -2.99 0.78
C ALA A 120 -6.63 -4.28 1.14
N ARG A 121 -6.28 -5.38 0.51
CA ARG A 121 -6.93 -6.68 0.69
C ARG A 121 -5.91 -7.73 1.09
N LYS A 122 -6.22 -8.51 2.13
CA LYS A 122 -5.49 -9.75 2.40
C LYS A 122 -5.77 -10.74 1.28
N PRO A 123 -4.76 -11.33 0.62
CA PRO A 123 -4.98 -12.34 -0.40
C PRO A 123 -5.94 -13.44 0.10
N PRO A 124 -6.86 -13.92 -0.74
CA PRO A 124 -7.62 -15.10 -0.38
C PRO A 124 -6.62 -16.23 -0.13
N ARG A 125 -6.94 -17.14 0.79
CA ARG A 125 -6.16 -18.36 0.91
C ARG A 125 -6.22 -18.98 -0.48
N ALA A 126 -5.07 -19.17 -1.14
CA ALA A 126 -5.01 -19.88 -2.40
C ALA A 126 -5.87 -21.13 -2.21
N ALA A 127 -6.95 -21.25 -2.98
CA ALA A 127 -7.85 -22.39 -2.89
C ALA A 127 -6.93 -23.60 -2.95
N ALA A 128 -6.89 -24.35 -1.85
CA ALA A 128 -5.85 -25.31 -1.56
C ALA A 128 -5.52 -26.13 -2.81
N ALA A 129 -4.26 -26.52 -2.96
CA ALA A 129 -3.73 -27.45 -3.95
C ALA A 129 -4.40 -28.85 -3.93
N SER A 130 -5.69 -28.96 -3.59
CA SER A 130 -6.47 -30.15 -3.28
C SER A 130 -7.60 -30.43 -4.29
N ALA A 131 -7.83 -29.59 -5.31
CA ALA A 131 -8.44 -30.09 -6.54
C ALA A 131 -7.57 -31.18 -7.20
N ALA A 132 -6.25 -31.17 -6.96
CA ALA A 132 -5.33 -32.24 -7.39
C ALA A 132 -5.47 -33.54 -6.57
N ARG A 133 -6.05 -33.52 -5.35
CA ARG A 133 -6.42 -34.76 -4.63
C ARG A 133 -7.72 -35.40 -5.16
N ARG A 134 -8.47 -34.70 -6.02
CA ARG A 134 -9.59 -35.31 -6.78
C ARG A 134 -9.14 -36.10 -8.02
N GLN A 135 -7.82 -36.22 -8.27
CA GLN A 135 -7.26 -36.95 -9.42
C GLN A 135 -6.53 -38.26 -9.04
N GLY A 136 -6.64 -38.73 -7.79
CA GLY A 136 -5.95 -39.95 -7.32
C GLY A 136 -6.83 -41.17 -7.03
N THR A 137 -8.10 -41.16 -7.41
CA THR A 137 -9.00 -42.31 -7.22
C THR A 137 -9.62 -42.72 -8.55
N GLY A 138 -9.11 -43.80 -9.14
CA GLY A 138 -9.84 -44.55 -10.17
C GLY A 138 -9.01 -45.04 -11.35
N ALA A 139 -8.39 -46.22 -11.23
CA ALA A 139 -8.46 -47.26 -12.25
C ALA A 139 -8.13 -48.60 -11.59
N ARG A 140 -9.12 -49.50 -11.63
CA ARG A 140 -9.03 -50.93 -11.28
C ARG A 140 -8.29 -51.69 -12.38
#